data_AF-G4Z739-F1
#
_entry.id   AF-G4Z739-F1
#
_cell.length_a   1.000
_cell.length_b   1.000
_cell.length_c   1.000
_cell.angle_alpha   90.00
_cell.angle_beta   90.00
_cell.angle_gamma   90.00
#
_symmetry.space_group_name_H-M   'P 1'
#
loop_
_entity.id
_entity.type
_entity.pdbx_description
1 polymer ?
#
loop_
_entity_poly.entity_id
_entity_poly.type
_entity_poly.pdbx_seq_one_letter_code
_entity_poly.pdbx_strand_id
1 'polypeptide(L)'
;MFLKAVLFFGGICAATTLDTASALTKGHDLSSVGLMETSQGANWISTSGNTTTIESILGAGGMDAVRLRLWTSGDYDLDYTMALAQRFSKAGYKIYLDMHFSDTWADPTAQAIPSSWDASSVTTLAADIQAYVTSTLKSFTDGGVDLEILSLGNEISGGFLFPTGKISDNDFSNFATLWKAARQGVTDAVSAGSKQPKIMIHLENGWKSTTVSSFFKGLFAEGTVTTDDVDVFGFSFYPFYNTAATIDALTTSLTQLANTYNKPLYIAETDWPTECTKVTLSADYPVNAEGQREWVIAVMDALNGLPNNLGAGIFYWEPGYLSVAGLGSSCESALLFSVNWDNWPETYATALSSVNMFA
;
A
#
# COMPACT_ATOMS: atom_id res chain seq x y z
N MET A 1 -24.57 -74.17 16.39
CA MET A 1 -25.38 -73.04 15.89
C MET A 1 -25.09 -71.82 16.75
N PHE A 2 -24.05 -71.04 16.44
CA PHE A 2 -23.84 -69.68 16.97
C PHE A 2 -22.92 -68.94 15.99
N LEU A 3 -23.52 -68.11 15.14
CA LEU A 3 -22.79 -67.12 14.33
C LEU A 3 -22.30 -66.02 15.27
N LYS A 4 -21.00 -65.72 15.28
CA LYS A 4 -20.46 -64.46 15.79
C LYS A 4 -20.33 -63.50 14.61
N ALA A 5 -21.22 -62.52 14.55
CA ALA A 5 -21.08 -61.36 13.68
C ALA A 5 -20.03 -60.42 14.27
N VAL A 6 -18.99 -60.11 13.50
CA VAL A 6 -18.01 -59.06 13.82
C VAL A 6 -18.47 -57.80 13.10
N LEU A 7 -18.93 -56.80 13.86
CA LEU A 7 -19.18 -55.45 13.35
C LEU A 7 -17.86 -54.69 13.26
N PHE A 8 -17.43 -54.38 12.04
CA PHE A 8 -16.40 -53.38 11.77
C PHE A 8 -17.04 -51.99 11.87
N PHE A 9 -16.71 -51.23 12.92
CA PHE A 9 -16.95 -49.79 12.95
C PHE A 9 -15.83 -49.10 12.16
N GLY A 10 -16.15 -48.68 10.93
CA GLY A 10 -15.31 -47.75 10.17
C GLY A 10 -15.46 -46.35 10.73
N GLY A 11 -14.47 -45.91 11.52
CA GLY A 11 -14.36 -44.52 11.93
C GLY A 11 -13.90 -43.66 10.75
N ILE A 12 -14.80 -42.85 10.20
CA ILE A 12 -14.45 -41.78 9.26
C ILE A 12 -13.79 -40.67 10.08
N CYS A 13 -12.46 -40.62 10.07
CA CYS A 13 -11.74 -39.42 10.51
C CYS A 13 -11.97 -38.33 9.46
N ALA A 14 -12.92 -37.44 9.74
CA ALA A 14 -12.98 -36.15 9.05
C ALA A 14 -11.74 -35.34 9.47
N ALA A 15 -10.73 -35.28 8.60
CA ALA A 15 -9.64 -34.34 8.73
C ALA A 15 -10.22 -32.94 8.50
N THR A 16 -10.48 -32.21 9.58
CA THR A 16 -10.72 -30.77 9.51
C THR A 16 -9.42 -30.12 9.05
N THR A 17 -9.38 -29.65 7.81
CA THR A 17 -8.37 -28.69 7.37
C THR A 17 -8.54 -27.45 8.23
N LEU A 18 -7.65 -27.27 9.21
CA LEU A 18 -7.50 -25.99 9.89
C LEU A 18 -7.05 -25.00 8.82
N ASP A 19 -7.98 -24.17 8.38
CA ASP A 19 -7.69 -23.04 7.49
C ASP A 19 -6.87 -22.06 8.33
N THR A 20 -5.54 -22.16 8.24
CA THR A 20 -4.65 -21.24 8.96
C THR A 20 -4.84 -19.88 8.31
N ALA A 21 -5.46 -18.95 9.04
CA ALA A 21 -5.51 -17.55 8.63
C ALA A 21 -4.09 -17.10 8.23
N SER A 22 -3.94 -16.56 7.03
CA SER A 22 -2.67 -16.00 6.60
C SER A 22 -2.35 -14.81 7.50
N ALA A 23 -1.13 -14.76 8.02
CA ALA A 23 -0.68 -13.59 8.77
C ALA A 23 -0.72 -12.35 7.87
N LEU A 24 -1.08 -11.19 8.45
CA LEU A 24 -1.04 -9.91 7.77
C LEU A 24 0.38 -9.59 7.30
N THR A 25 0.53 -9.09 6.08
CA THR A 25 1.72 -8.32 5.66
C THR A 25 1.76 -7.02 6.45
N LYS A 26 2.89 -6.68 7.03
CA LYS A 26 3.11 -5.52 7.90
C LYS A 26 4.27 -4.70 7.36
N GLY A 27 3.97 -3.56 6.76
CA GLY A 27 4.97 -2.77 6.06
C GLY A 27 5.02 -1.31 6.45
N HIS A 28 6.02 -0.64 5.88
CA HIS A 28 6.13 0.81 5.88
C HIS A 28 6.39 1.30 4.44
N ASP A 29 5.90 2.48 4.08
CA ASP A 29 6.39 3.20 2.91
C ASP A 29 7.71 3.90 3.26
N LEU A 30 8.80 3.52 2.60
CA LEU A 30 10.14 4.02 2.88
C LEU A 30 10.76 4.77 1.70
N SER A 31 9.93 5.34 0.83
CA SER A 31 10.42 5.94 -0.42
C SER A 31 11.29 7.17 -0.18
N SER A 32 11.04 7.95 0.88
CA SER A 32 11.84 9.14 1.21
C SER A 32 13.22 8.83 1.79
N VAL A 33 13.48 7.58 2.23
CA VAL A 33 14.66 7.22 3.04
C VAL A 33 15.97 7.61 2.36
N GLY A 34 16.11 7.31 1.05
CA GLY A 34 17.31 7.66 0.29
C GLY A 34 17.57 9.15 0.31
N LEU A 35 16.56 9.98 0.03
CA LEU A 35 16.67 11.44 0.09
C LEU A 35 16.93 11.96 1.51
N MET A 36 16.37 11.34 2.55
CA MET A 36 16.65 11.74 3.93
C MET A 36 18.12 11.47 4.30
N GLU A 37 18.65 10.33 3.88
CA GLU A 37 20.05 9.98 4.11
C GLU A 37 21.01 10.86 3.28
N THR A 38 20.74 11.07 1.99
CA THR A 38 21.67 11.79 1.10
C THR A 38 21.55 13.31 1.15
N SER A 39 20.33 13.83 1.29
CA SER A 39 20.05 15.27 1.16
C SER A 39 19.81 15.95 2.50
N GLN A 40 19.36 15.20 3.52
CA GLN A 40 19.14 15.72 4.88
C GLN A 40 20.17 15.18 5.90
N GLY A 41 21.10 14.32 5.49
CA GLY A 41 22.15 13.77 6.36
C GLY A 41 21.61 12.94 7.52
N ALA A 42 20.51 12.21 7.30
CA ALA A 42 19.85 11.42 8.32
C ALA A 42 20.76 10.31 8.89
N ASN A 43 20.90 10.32 10.21
CA ASN A 43 21.47 9.24 11.02
C ASN A 43 20.36 8.63 11.86
N TRP A 44 20.04 7.36 11.59
CA TRP A 44 18.96 6.66 12.29
C TRP A 44 19.45 6.07 13.61
N ILE A 45 18.80 6.45 14.70
CA ILE A 45 19.12 6.01 16.06
C ILE A 45 17.99 5.11 16.58
N SER A 46 18.31 3.89 17.01
CA SER A 46 17.34 2.96 17.58
C SER A 46 16.78 3.46 18.91
N THR A 47 15.70 2.83 19.39
CA THR A 47 15.13 3.06 20.74
C THR A 47 16.12 2.76 21.88
N SER A 48 17.18 1.99 21.60
CA SER A 48 18.29 1.70 22.52
C SER A 48 19.48 2.67 22.41
N GLY A 49 19.38 3.69 21.54
CA GLY A 49 20.42 4.72 21.36
C GLY A 49 21.55 4.35 20.40
N ASN A 50 21.42 3.26 19.62
CA ASN A 50 22.46 2.84 18.67
C ASN A 50 22.20 3.42 17.29
N THR A 51 23.23 3.98 16.66
CA THR A 51 23.19 4.32 15.23
C THR A 51 23.13 3.05 14.38
N THR A 52 22.15 2.96 13.49
CA THR A 52 21.91 1.82 12.60
C THR A 52 21.17 2.27 11.34
N THR A 53 20.62 1.33 10.56
CA THR A 53 19.77 1.64 9.40
C THR A 53 18.29 1.64 9.77
N ILE A 54 17.47 2.44 9.07
CA ILE A 54 16.03 2.51 9.31
C ILE A 54 15.34 1.15 9.15
N GLU A 55 15.74 0.36 8.15
CA GLU A 55 15.19 -0.97 7.93
C GLU A 55 15.59 -1.96 9.03
N SER A 56 16.69 -1.75 9.74
CA SER A 56 17.02 -2.54 10.93
C SER A 56 16.11 -2.19 12.11
N ILE A 57 15.78 -0.90 12.28
CA ILE A 57 14.89 -0.41 13.34
C ILE A 57 13.47 -0.93 13.13
N LEU A 58 12.92 -0.70 11.94
CA LEU A 58 11.54 -1.11 11.61
C LEU A 58 11.41 -2.64 11.47
N GLY A 59 12.48 -3.31 11.01
CA GLY A 59 12.57 -4.77 10.99
C GLY A 59 12.50 -5.40 12.38
N ALA A 60 13.26 -4.87 13.34
CA ALA A 60 13.16 -5.26 14.75
C ALA A 60 11.76 -4.99 15.33
N GLY A 61 11.05 -4.03 14.75
CA GLY A 61 9.67 -3.69 15.06
C GLY A 61 8.60 -4.57 14.43
N GLY A 62 8.98 -5.56 13.59
CA GLY A 62 8.07 -6.53 12.99
C GLY A 62 7.71 -6.28 11.52
N MET A 63 8.36 -5.33 10.84
CA MET A 63 8.18 -5.09 9.40
C MET A 63 8.56 -6.32 8.55
N ASP A 64 7.73 -6.67 7.57
CA ASP A 64 7.97 -7.77 6.60
C ASP A 64 8.01 -7.30 5.13
N ALA A 65 7.53 -6.08 4.85
CA ALA A 65 7.43 -5.53 3.52
C ALA A 65 7.73 -4.02 3.50
N VAL A 66 8.21 -3.54 2.34
CA VAL A 66 8.43 -2.12 2.09
C VAL A 66 7.62 -1.70 0.88
N ARG A 67 6.82 -0.63 1.05
CA ARG A 67 6.19 0.09 -0.05
C ARG A 67 7.14 1.15 -0.60
N LEU A 68 7.21 1.24 -1.92
CA LEU A 68 7.98 2.24 -2.64
C LEU A 68 7.11 2.88 -3.72
N ARG A 69 6.95 4.20 -3.69
CA ARG A 69 6.34 4.95 -4.79
C ARG A 69 7.31 5.15 -5.94
N LEU A 70 6.75 5.12 -7.14
CA LEU A 70 7.46 5.28 -8.39
C LEU A 70 6.81 6.38 -9.24
N TRP A 71 7.57 7.43 -9.49
CA TRP A 71 7.24 8.49 -10.45
C TRP A 71 7.88 8.19 -11.80
N THR A 72 7.35 8.76 -12.87
CA THR A 72 7.89 8.58 -14.22
C THR A 72 9.16 9.38 -14.48
N SER A 73 9.43 10.40 -13.67
CA SER A 73 10.66 11.20 -13.72
C SER A 73 10.87 11.98 -12.41
N GLY A 74 12.06 12.54 -12.23
CA GLY A 74 12.40 13.38 -11.08
C GLY A 74 12.80 12.57 -9.84
N ASP A 75 12.49 13.09 -8.66
CA ASP A 75 12.63 12.30 -7.43
C ASP A 75 11.73 11.06 -7.50
N TYR A 76 12.15 9.95 -6.90
CA TYR A 76 11.39 8.70 -6.90
C TYR A 76 11.20 8.07 -8.30
N ASP A 77 12.07 8.40 -9.26
CA ASP A 77 12.09 7.71 -10.56
C ASP A 77 12.57 6.25 -10.45
N LEU A 78 12.66 5.57 -11.60
CA LEU A 78 13.05 4.16 -11.66
C LEU A 78 14.46 3.91 -11.09
N ASP A 79 15.44 4.76 -11.41
CA ASP A 79 16.82 4.55 -10.96
C ASP A 79 16.93 4.70 -9.45
N TYR A 80 16.31 5.75 -8.89
CA TYR A 80 16.23 5.96 -7.45
C TYR A 80 15.50 4.81 -6.74
N THR A 81 14.32 4.44 -7.26
CA THR A 81 13.45 3.45 -6.63
C THR A 81 14.04 2.05 -6.72
N MET A 82 14.71 1.71 -7.83
CA MET A 82 15.42 0.44 -7.99
C MET A 82 16.50 0.25 -6.92
N ALA A 83 17.30 1.29 -6.66
CA ALA A 83 18.36 1.22 -5.68
C ALA A 83 17.82 0.94 -4.26
N LEU A 84 16.72 1.58 -3.88
CA LEU A 84 16.02 1.29 -2.62
C LEU A 84 15.43 -0.12 -2.60
N ALA A 85 14.77 -0.54 -3.68
CA ALA A 85 14.18 -1.87 -3.77
C ALA A 85 15.23 -2.97 -3.65
N GLN A 86 16.39 -2.81 -4.28
CA GLN A 86 17.52 -3.73 -4.13
C GLN A 86 18.06 -3.76 -2.69
N ARG A 87 18.18 -2.59 -2.03
CA ARG A 87 18.59 -2.51 -0.62
C ARG A 87 17.63 -3.29 0.28
N PHE A 88 16.33 -3.02 0.18
CA PHE A 88 15.34 -3.63 1.07
C PHE A 88 15.10 -5.11 0.74
N SER A 89 15.13 -5.50 -0.54
CA SER A 89 15.05 -6.90 -0.95
C SER A 89 16.26 -7.71 -0.43
N LYS A 90 17.48 -7.15 -0.53
CA LYS A 90 18.68 -7.77 0.04
C LYS A 90 18.63 -7.92 1.57
N ALA A 91 17.92 -7.02 2.25
CA ALA A 91 17.65 -7.12 3.69
C ALA A 91 16.53 -8.14 4.03
N GLY A 92 15.88 -8.72 3.03
CA GLY A 92 14.87 -9.78 3.20
C GLY A 92 13.42 -9.31 3.19
N TYR A 93 13.16 -8.04 2.86
CA TYR A 93 11.80 -7.50 2.81
C TYR A 93 11.13 -7.75 1.47
N LYS A 94 9.83 -8.00 1.49
CA LYS A 94 8.98 -8.03 0.30
C LYS A 94 8.83 -6.61 -0.25
N ILE A 95 8.78 -6.46 -1.56
CA ILE A 95 8.61 -5.14 -2.20
C ILE A 95 7.17 -4.99 -2.69
N TYR A 96 6.49 -3.97 -2.19
CA TYR A 96 5.30 -3.37 -2.79
C TYR A 96 5.81 -2.21 -3.66
N LEU A 97 5.50 -2.22 -4.96
CA LEU A 97 5.75 -1.08 -5.85
C LEU A 97 4.44 -0.33 -6.12
N ASP A 98 4.45 0.98 -5.87
CA ASP A 98 3.32 1.88 -6.10
C ASP A 98 3.55 2.77 -7.32
N MET A 99 2.89 2.46 -8.43
CA MET A 99 3.08 3.21 -9.67
C MET A 99 2.11 4.41 -9.71
N HIS A 100 2.63 5.61 -9.53
CA HIS A 100 1.81 6.82 -9.55
C HIS A 100 1.27 7.18 -10.94
N PHE A 101 1.93 6.72 -12.02
CA PHE A 101 1.67 7.14 -13.40
C PHE A 101 1.66 8.66 -13.57
N SER A 102 2.57 9.35 -12.87
CA SER A 102 2.78 10.79 -12.97
C SER A 102 4.25 11.12 -12.72
N ASP A 103 4.69 12.30 -13.16
CA ASP A 103 6.04 12.85 -12.88
C ASP A 103 6.15 13.37 -11.43
N THR A 104 5.05 13.34 -10.67
CA THR A 104 4.98 13.85 -9.30
C THR A 104 3.90 13.11 -8.50
N TRP A 105 3.51 13.68 -7.35
CA TRP A 105 2.39 13.19 -6.56
C TRP A 105 1.14 12.97 -7.41
N ALA A 106 0.57 11.77 -7.28
CA ALA A 106 -0.70 11.40 -7.85
C ALA A 106 -1.64 11.09 -6.69
N ASP A 107 -2.76 11.79 -6.63
CA ASP A 107 -3.77 11.70 -5.56
C ASP A 107 -5.17 11.97 -6.16
N PRO A 108 -6.27 11.88 -5.40
CA PRO A 108 -7.63 12.06 -5.94
C PRO A 108 -7.88 13.42 -6.60
N THR A 109 -7.07 14.44 -6.29
CA THR A 109 -7.18 15.80 -6.81
C THR A 109 -6.20 16.09 -7.96
N ALA A 110 -5.10 15.34 -8.05
CA ALA A 110 -4.05 15.52 -9.04
C ALA A 110 -3.60 14.17 -9.63
N GLN A 111 -3.83 13.96 -10.92
CA GLN A 111 -3.43 12.73 -11.64
C GLN A 111 -2.80 13.11 -12.99
N ALA A 112 -1.81 14.01 -12.98
CA ALA A 112 -1.28 14.60 -14.20
C ALA A 112 -0.60 13.56 -15.10
N ILE A 113 -0.88 13.62 -16.41
CA ILE A 113 -0.19 12.81 -17.42
C ILE A 113 1.31 13.14 -17.38
N PRO A 114 2.20 12.12 -17.35
CA PRO A 114 3.63 12.32 -17.49
C PRO A 114 3.96 13.15 -18.72
N SER A 115 4.87 14.11 -18.57
CA SER A 115 5.27 15.05 -19.62
C SER A 115 5.85 14.38 -20.86
N SER A 116 6.34 13.15 -20.73
CA SER A 116 6.92 12.36 -21.81
C SER A 116 5.89 11.51 -22.59
N TRP A 117 4.64 11.42 -22.12
CA TRP A 117 3.61 10.55 -22.73
C TRP A 117 2.76 11.32 -23.74
N ASP A 118 2.35 10.65 -24.81
CA ASP A 118 1.53 11.22 -25.87
C ASP A 118 0.03 11.06 -25.54
N ALA A 119 -0.57 12.16 -25.09
CA ALA A 119 -1.98 12.27 -24.75
C ALA A 119 -2.90 12.58 -25.96
N SER A 120 -2.43 12.43 -27.20
CA SER A 120 -3.22 12.74 -28.41
C SER A 120 -4.50 11.91 -28.55
N SER A 121 -4.51 10.70 -27.98
CA SER A 121 -5.69 9.85 -27.87
C SER A 121 -5.58 8.88 -26.71
N VAL A 122 -6.71 8.35 -26.23
CA VAL A 122 -6.72 7.28 -25.22
C VAL A 122 -5.94 6.05 -25.67
N THR A 123 -5.96 5.72 -26.96
CA THR A 123 -5.23 4.57 -27.52
C THR A 123 -3.72 4.78 -27.50
N THR A 124 -3.25 5.98 -27.83
CA THR A 124 -1.82 6.33 -27.77
C THR A 124 -1.33 6.28 -26.33
N LEU A 125 -2.10 6.91 -25.42
CA LEU A 125 -1.77 6.93 -24.00
C LEU A 125 -1.81 5.54 -23.36
N ALA A 126 -2.73 4.67 -23.81
CA ALA A 126 -2.78 3.26 -23.42
C ALA A 126 -1.52 2.49 -23.86
N ALA A 127 -0.99 2.78 -25.05
CA ALA A 127 0.26 2.18 -25.50
C ALA A 127 1.46 2.64 -24.65
N ASP A 128 1.52 3.92 -24.28
CA ASP A 128 2.58 4.46 -23.43
C ASP A 128 2.57 3.83 -22.02
N ILE A 129 1.41 3.76 -21.36
CA ILE A 129 1.33 3.14 -20.03
C ILE A 129 1.64 1.64 -20.08
N GLN A 130 1.18 0.92 -21.11
CA GLN A 130 1.51 -0.50 -21.29
C GLN A 130 3.02 -0.69 -21.46
N ALA A 131 3.66 0.13 -22.31
CA ALA A 131 5.10 0.08 -22.54
C ALA A 131 5.88 0.41 -21.26
N TYR A 132 5.46 1.43 -20.51
CA TYR A 132 6.07 1.84 -19.25
C TYR A 132 6.00 0.75 -18.17
N VAL A 133 4.82 0.13 -17.97
CA VAL A 133 4.68 -0.98 -17.02
C VAL A 133 5.54 -2.16 -17.44
N THR A 134 5.55 -2.51 -18.74
CA THR A 134 6.35 -3.62 -19.27
C THR A 134 7.85 -3.40 -19.00
N SER A 135 8.38 -2.22 -19.36
CA SER A 135 9.80 -1.91 -19.20
C SER A 135 10.21 -1.80 -17.74
N THR A 136 9.34 -1.25 -16.89
CA THR A 136 9.57 -1.15 -15.45
C THR A 136 9.72 -2.54 -14.82
N LEU A 137 8.75 -3.45 -15.02
CA LEU A 137 8.81 -4.79 -14.41
C LEU A 137 9.99 -5.62 -14.92
N LYS A 138 10.34 -5.48 -16.20
CA LYS A 138 11.57 -6.06 -16.75
C LYS A 138 12.82 -5.51 -16.05
N SER A 139 12.88 -4.20 -15.80
CA SER A 139 13.99 -3.57 -15.09
C SER A 139 14.12 -4.09 -13.65
N PHE A 140 13.01 -4.33 -12.94
CA PHE A 140 13.02 -4.99 -11.63
C PHE A 140 13.52 -6.43 -11.70
N THR A 141 13.11 -7.18 -12.72
CA THR A 141 13.59 -8.56 -12.96
C THR A 141 15.09 -8.58 -13.24
N ASP A 142 15.57 -7.71 -14.14
CA ASP A 142 16.99 -7.58 -14.49
C ASP A 142 17.82 -7.06 -13.30
N GLY A 143 17.22 -6.21 -12.47
CA GLY A 143 17.78 -5.71 -11.22
C GLY A 143 17.78 -6.73 -10.07
N GLY A 144 17.24 -7.93 -10.29
CA GLY A 144 17.21 -9.02 -9.30
C GLY A 144 16.23 -8.79 -8.15
N VAL A 145 15.18 -8.00 -8.36
CA VAL A 145 14.15 -7.68 -7.36
C VAL A 145 12.80 -8.28 -7.77
N ASP A 146 12.29 -9.16 -6.94
CA ASP A 146 10.92 -9.67 -7.05
C ASP A 146 9.92 -8.70 -6.40
N LEU A 147 8.87 -8.35 -7.14
CA LEU A 147 7.73 -7.61 -6.61
C LEU A 147 6.69 -8.56 -6.01
N GLU A 148 6.26 -8.28 -4.77
CA GLU A 148 5.16 -9.00 -4.11
C GLU A 148 3.81 -8.37 -4.46
N ILE A 149 3.74 -7.03 -4.43
CA ILE A 149 2.53 -6.25 -4.72
C ILE A 149 2.88 -5.17 -5.74
N LEU A 150 1.96 -4.90 -6.66
CA LEU A 150 2.03 -3.81 -7.61
C LEU A 150 0.67 -3.10 -7.67
N SER A 151 0.60 -1.84 -7.23
CA SER A 151 -0.56 -0.99 -7.53
C SER A 151 -0.38 -0.33 -8.89
N LEU A 152 -1.42 -0.46 -9.72
CA LEU A 152 -1.52 0.23 -11.00
C LEU A 152 -2.27 1.54 -10.78
N GLY A 153 -1.52 2.56 -10.34
CA GLY A 153 -2.05 3.85 -9.92
C GLY A 153 -2.11 4.00 -8.40
N ASN A 154 -1.98 5.24 -7.92
CA ASN A 154 -2.13 5.63 -6.51
C ASN A 154 -3.45 6.40 -6.32
N GLU A 155 -4.26 5.99 -5.34
CA GLU A 155 -5.53 6.64 -4.94
C GLU A 155 -6.44 7.06 -6.13
N ILE A 156 -6.85 6.08 -6.91
CA ILE A 156 -7.42 6.30 -8.25
C ILE A 156 -8.96 6.40 -8.30
N SER A 157 -9.63 6.85 -7.23
CA SER A 157 -11.10 6.88 -7.20
C SER A 157 -11.72 7.78 -8.27
N GLY A 158 -10.98 8.82 -8.70
CA GLY A 158 -11.32 9.70 -9.81
C GLY A 158 -10.75 9.26 -11.16
N GLY A 159 -10.09 8.11 -11.22
CA GLY A 159 -9.27 7.64 -12.34
C GLY A 159 -7.82 8.13 -12.24
N PHE A 160 -7.07 8.03 -13.33
CA PHE A 160 -5.70 8.55 -13.43
C PHE A 160 -5.45 9.22 -14.78
N LEU A 161 -4.26 9.83 -15.00
CA LEU A 161 -3.87 10.43 -16.29
C LEU A 161 -4.89 11.47 -16.83
N PHE A 162 -5.17 12.48 -16.03
CA PHE A 162 -6.15 13.52 -16.34
C PHE A 162 -5.67 14.45 -17.47
N PRO A 163 -6.59 14.91 -18.34
CA PRO A 163 -8.04 14.68 -18.28
C PRO A 163 -8.50 13.35 -18.92
N THR A 164 -7.65 12.66 -19.68
CA THR A 164 -8.03 11.53 -20.53
C THR A 164 -8.65 10.38 -19.73
N GLY A 165 -8.00 9.95 -18.64
CA GLY A 165 -8.48 8.87 -17.79
C GLY A 165 -9.29 9.33 -16.58
N LYS A 166 -9.79 10.57 -16.57
CA LYS A 166 -10.64 11.08 -15.50
C LYS A 166 -12.03 10.47 -15.57
N ILE A 167 -12.48 9.84 -14.49
CA ILE A 167 -13.86 9.35 -14.35
C ILE A 167 -14.76 10.57 -14.09
N SER A 168 -15.71 10.80 -14.99
CA SER A 168 -16.71 11.89 -14.89
C SER A 168 -18.09 11.34 -15.25
N ASP A 169 -19.14 11.77 -14.55
CA ASP A 169 -20.52 11.32 -14.81
C ASP A 169 -20.71 9.79 -14.82
N ASN A 170 -19.94 9.06 -14.00
CA ASN A 170 -19.86 7.60 -13.97
C ASN A 170 -19.43 6.93 -15.29
N ASP A 171 -18.75 7.67 -16.18
CA ASP A 171 -18.10 7.10 -17.36
C ASP A 171 -16.70 6.58 -16.98
N PHE A 172 -16.55 5.25 -17.05
CA PHE A 172 -15.30 4.56 -16.76
C PHE A 172 -14.53 4.18 -18.03
N SER A 173 -15.06 4.43 -19.24
CA SER A 173 -14.56 3.85 -20.49
C SER A 173 -13.07 4.11 -20.76
N ASN A 174 -12.65 5.38 -20.73
CA ASN A 174 -11.24 5.74 -20.92
C ASN A 174 -10.35 5.24 -19.78
N PHE A 175 -10.80 5.40 -18.53
CA PHE A 175 -10.05 4.92 -17.37
C PHE A 175 -9.84 3.40 -17.43
N ALA A 176 -10.89 2.63 -17.71
CA ALA A 176 -10.85 1.18 -17.82
C ALA A 176 -9.95 0.75 -19.00
N THR A 177 -9.96 1.48 -20.11
CA THR A 177 -9.02 1.26 -21.23
C THR A 177 -7.57 1.41 -20.80
N LEU A 178 -7.24 2.51 -20.10
CA LEU A 178 -5.88 2.78 -19.65
C LEU A 178 -5.42 1.81 -18.55
N TRP A 179 -6.29 1.51 -17.58
CA TRP A 179 -5.98 0.54 -16.51
C TRP A 179 -5.77 -0.86 -17.10
N LYS A 180 -6.61 -1.27 -18.06
CA LYS A 180 -6.45 -2.55 -18.76
C LYS A 180 -5.14 -2.61 -19.53
N ALA A 181 -4.71 -1.51 -20.15
CA ALA A 181 -3.42 -1.43 -20.83
C ALA A 181 -2.24 -1.53 -19.86
N ALA A 182 -2.32 -0.88 -18.70
CA ALA A 182 -1.35 -1.06 -17.61
C ALA A 182 -1.27 -2.53 -17.16
N ARG A 183 -2.43 -3.19 -16.97
CA ARG A 183 -2.47 -4.63 -16.66
C ARG A 183 -1.90 -5.50 -17.76
N GLN A 184 -2.11 -5.15 -19.03
CA GLN A 184 -1.50 -5.84 -20.16
C GLN A 184 0.03 -5.72 -20.12
N GLY A 185 0.58 -4.57 -19.72
CA GLY A 185 2.03 -4.40 -19.58
C GLY A 185 2.64 -5.34 -18.54
N VAL A 186 1.90 -5.63 -17.46
CA VAL A 186 2.28 -6.69 -16.51
C VAL A 186 2.31 -8.06 -17.19
N THR A 187 1.26 -8.41 -17.95
CA THR A 187 1.19 -9.69 -18.67
C THR A 187 2.34 -9.86 -19.66
N ASP A 188 2.72 -8.79 -20.35
CA ASP A 188 3.81 -8.78 -21.31
C ASP A 188 5.16 -9.01 -20.62
N ALA A 189 5.41 -8.32 -19.50
CA ALA A 189 6.61 -8.52 -18.69
C ALA A 189 6.71 -9.94 -18.12
N VAL A 190 5.61 -10.48 -17.59
CA VAL A 190 5.56 -11.86 -17.06
C VAL A 190 5.80 -12.89 -18.15
N SER A 191 5.22 -12.68 -19.33
CA SER A 191 5.47 -13.53 -20.50
C SER A 191 6.94 -13.46 -20.96
N ALA A 192 7.63 -12.35 -20.67
CA ALA A 192 9.05 -12.15 -20.93
C ALA A 192 9.98 -12.61 -19.79
N GLY A 193 9.44 -13.19 -18.70
CA GLY A 193 10.22 -13.79 -17.62
C GLY A 193 10.17 -13.07 -16.28
N SER A 194 9.44 -11.95 -16.16
CA SER A 194 9.19 -11.31 -14.87
C SER A 194 8.31 -12.20 -13.98
N LYS A 195 8.55 -12.17 -12.66
CA LYS A 195 7.65 -12.81 -11.70
C LYS A 195 6.33 -12.03 -11.64
N GLN A 196 5.20 -12.74 -11.57
CA GLN A 196 3.88 -12.13 -11.41
C GLN A 196 3.71 -11.57 -9.99
N PRO A 197 3.58 -10.24 -9.79
CA PRO A 197 3.17 -9.67 -8.51
C PRO A 197 1.66 -9.78 -8.32
N LYS A 198 1.17 -9.58 -7.09
CA LYS A 198 -0.25 -9.34 -6.84
C LYS A 198 -0.63 -7.96 -7.38
N ILE A 199 -1.62 -7.90 -8.26
CA ILE A 199 -2.09 -6.65 -8.85
C ILE A 199 -3.15 -6.01 -7.96
N MET A 200 -2.85 -4.79 -7.54
CA MET A 200 -3.68 -4.00 -6.64
C MET A 200 -4.39 -2.87 -7.38
N ILE A 201 -5.67 -2.68 -7.06
CA ILE A 201 -6.34 -1.39 -7.20
C ILE A 201 -6.29 -0.70 -5.83
N HIS A 202 -5.73 0.51 -5.78
CA HIS A 202 -5.60 1.32 -4.57
C HIS A 202 -6.48 2.56 -4.64
N LEU A 203 -7.37 2.69 -3.65
CA LEU A 203 -8.26 3.86 -3.49
C LEU A 203 -8.00 4.55 -2.16
N GLU A 204 -8.25 5.85 -2.09
CA GLU A 204 -8.32 6.57 -0.83
C GLU A 204 -9.63 6.26 -0.06
N ASN A 205 -9.74 6.77 1.18
CA ASN A 205 -10.97 6.75 1.97
C ASN A 205 -11.59 5.35 2.12
N GLY A 206 -10.81 4.34 2.48
CA GLY A 206 -11.28 2.95 2.64
C GLY A 206 -12.48 2.78 3.57
N TRP A 207 -12.67 3.71 4.51
CA TRP A 207 -13.79 3.80 5.44
C TRP A 207 -15.12 4.21 4.80
N LYS A 208 -15.09 4.84 3.62
CA LYS A 208 -16.26 5.41 2.96
C LYS A 208 -16.90 4.40 2.01
N SER A 209 -17.62 3.43 2.59
CA SER A 209 -18.30 2.32 1.91
C SER A 209 -19.00 2.71 0.60
N THR A 210 -19.72 3.84 0.57
CA THR A 210 -20.47 4.29 -0.61
C THR A 210 -19.55 4.65 -1.77
N THR A 211 -18.43 5.33 -1.50
CA THR A 211 -17.45 5.73 -2.51
C THR A 211 -16.74 4.50 -3.06
N VAL A 212 -16.16 3.67 -2.19
CA VAL A 212 -15.39 2.49 -2.63
C VAL A 212 -16.27 1.48 -3.38
N SER A 213 -17.49 1.23 -2.90
CA SER A 213 -18.40 0.29 -3.56
C SER A 213 -18.88 0.81 -4.92
N SER A 214 -19.11 2.12 -5.05
CA SER A 214 -19.55 2.71 -6.31
C SER A 214 -18.45 2.66 -7.37
N PHE A 215 -17.19 2.89 -6.98
CA PHE A 215 -16.05 2.76 -7.88
C PHE A 215 -15.95 1.35 -8.47
N PHE A 216 -15.85 0.31 -7.63
CA PHE A 216 -15.68 -1.06 -8.13
C PHE A 216 -16.90 -1.54 -8.91
N LYS A 217 -18.11 -1.18 -8.48
CA LYS A 217 -19.33 -1.50 -9.23
C LYS A 217 -19.32 -0.85 -10.61
N GLY A 218 -18.95 0.42 -10.71
CA GLY A 218 -18.86 1.14 -11.99
C GLY A 218 -17.80 0.55 -12.91
N LEU A 219 -16.57 0.39 -12.39
CA LEU A 219 -15.44 -0.15 -13.14
C LEU A 219 -15.73 -1.54 -13.71
N PHE A 220 -16.27 -2.47 -12.91
CA PHE A 220 -16.55 -3.82 -13.39
C PHE A 220 -17.82 -3.90 -14.24
N ALA A 221 -18.77 -2.97 -14.10
CA ALA A 221 -19.94 -2.89 -14.98
C ALA A 221 -19.59 -2.40 -16.39
N GLU A 222 -18.53 -1.60 -16.53
CA GLU A 222 -17.97 -1.20 -17.85
C GLU A 222 -17.50 -2.42 -18.66
N GLY A 223 -17.05 -3.49 -17.99
CA GLY A 223 -16.73 -4.79 -18.60
C GLY A 223 -15.33 -4.89 -19.23
N THR A 224 -14.64 -3.77 -19.46
CA THR A 224 -13.25 -3.76 -19.97
C THR A 224 -12.25 -4.27 -18.94
N VAL A 225 -12.46 -3.89 -17.67
CA VAL A 225 -11.73 -4.44 -16.52
C VAL A 225 -12.66 -5.37 -15.77
N THR A 226 -12.19 -6.57 -15.45
CA THR A 226 -12.95 -7.61 -14.76
C THR A 226 -12.38 -7.87 -13.37
N THR A 227 -13.14 -8.57 -12.53
CA THR A 227 -12.65 -8.98 -11.21
C THR A 227 -11.42 -9.88 -11.31
N ASP A 228 -11.23 -10.63 -12.40
CA ASP A 228 -10.10 -11.54 -12.57
C ASP A 228 -8.80 -10.82 -12.94
N ASP A 229 -8.89 -9.56 -13.34
CA ASP A 229 -7.72 -8.74 -13.65
C ASP A 229 -7.02 -8.21 -12.38
N VAL A 230 -7.67 -8.29 -11.22
CA VAL A 230 -7.25 -7.70 -9.95
C VAL A 230 -7.08 -8.80 -8.91
N ASP A 231 -5.92 -8.86 -8.26
CA ASP A 231 -5.67 -9.86 -7.23
C ASP A 231 -6.11 -9.38 -5.85
N VAL A 232 -5.85 -8.11 -5.53
CA VAL A 232 -6.04 -7.53 -4.19
C VAL A 232 -6.57 -6.10 -4.25
N PHE A 233 -7.18 -5.63 -3.17
CA PHE A 233 -7.62 -4.24 -3.03
C PHE A 233 -6.84 -3.54 -1.91
N GLY A 234 -6.38 -2.31 -2.17
CA GLY A 234 -5.68 -1.47 -1.20
C GLY A 234 -6.47 -0.21 -0.90
N PHE A 235 -6.39 0.25 0.35
CA PHE A 235 -7.07 1.46 0.78
C PHE A 235 -6.21 2.35 1.66
N SER A 236 -6.32 3.67 1.46
CA SER A 236 -5.80 4.63 2.42
C SER A 236 -6.81 4.86 3.54
N PHE A 237 -6.32 4.96 4.77
CA PHE A 237 -7.13 5.16 5.95
C PHE A 237 -6.41 6.05 6.98
N TYR A 238 -6.87 7.29 7.11
CA TYR A 238 -6.24 8.32 7.94
C TYR A 238 -7.23 8.93 8.92
N PRO A 239 -6.81 9.22 10.17
CA PRO A 239 -7.70 9.73 11.21
C PRO A 239 -7.94 11.24 11.16
N PHE A 240 -7.16 11.99 10.37
CA PHE A 240 -7.07 13.46 10.44
C PHE A 240 -7.69 14.21 9.25
N TYR A 241 -8.24 13.52 8.25
CA TYR A 241 -8.92 14.18 7.11
C TYR A 241 -10.44 14.23 7.25
N ASN A 242 -11.03 13.33 8.05
CA ASN A 242 -12.46 13.28 8.25
C ASN A 242 -12.80 12.54 9.55
N THR A 243 -13.57 13.14 10.45
CA THR A 243 -13.96 12.51 11.72
C THR A 243 -14.88 11.29 11.53
N ALA A 244 -15.49 11.12 10.35
CA ALA A 244 -16.24 9.92 10.01
C ALA A 244 -15.37 8.71 9.64
N ALA A 245 -14.05 8.88 9.52
CA ALA A 245 -13.08 7.81 9.27
C ALA A 245 -12.80 6.96 10.52
N THR A 246 -13.84 6.36 11.09
CA THR A 246 -13.72 5.51 12.29
C THR A 246 -13.33 4.07 11.94
N ILE A 247 -12.79 3.33 12.90
CA ILE A 247 -12.50 1.89 12.76
C ILE A 247 -13.76 1.09 12.40
N ASP A 248 -14.92 1.45 12.96
CA ASP A 248 -16.21 0.82 12.63
C ASP A 248 -16.63 1.07 11.17
N ALA A 249 -16.44 2.29 10.68
CA ALA A 249 -16.72 2.65 9.28
C ALA A 249 -15.80 1.87 8.33
N LEU A 250 -14.51 1.77 8.66
CA LEU A 250 -13.55 0.94 7.94
C LEU A 250 -13.99 -0.53 7.92
N THR A 251 -14.25 -1.12 9.09
CA THR A 251 -14.64 -2.52 9.24
C THR A 251 -15.89 -2.82 8.43
N THR A 252 -16.90 -1.95 8.48
CA THR A 252 -18.15 -2.09 7.72
C THR A 252 -17.88 -2.06 6.21
N SER A 253 -17.11 -1.08 5.75
CA SER A 253 -16.76 -0.89 4.34
C SER A 253 -15.99 -2.08 3.78
N LEU A 254 -14.92 -2.50 4.46
CA LEU A 254 -14.09 -3.62 4.03
C LEU A 254 -14.84 -4.96 4.11
N THR A 255 -15.70 -5.17 5.11
CA THR A 255 -16.55 -6.37 5.20
C THR A 255 -17.50 -6.48 4.00
N GLN A 256 -18.07 -5.36 3.56
CA GLN A 256 -18.92 -5.33 2.37
C GLN A 256 -18.13 -5.73 1.12
N LEU A 257 -16.94 -5.18 0.92
CA LEU A 257 -16.08 -5.50 -0.22
C LEU A 257 -15.61 -6.96 -0.18
N ALA A 258 -15.21 -7.46 1.00
CA ALA A 258 -14.81 -8.84 1.22
C ALA A 258 -15.93 -9.81 0.83
N ASN A 259 -17.16 -9.56 1.28
CA ASN A 259 -18.33 -10.38 0.91
C ASN A 259 -18.69 -10.29 -0.58
N THR A 260 -18.49 -9.13 -1.21
CA THR A 260 -18.90 -8.88 -2.59
C THR A 260 -17.91 -9.48 -3.60
N TYR A 261 -16.61 -9.30 -3.36
CA TYR A 261 -15.57 -9.64 -4.33
C TYR A 261 -14.69 -10.81 -3.90
N ASN A 262 -14.71 -11.19 -2.62
CA ASN A 262 -13.90 -12.28 -2.05
C ASN A 262 -12.41 -12.16 -2.41
N LYS A 263 -11.85 -10.95 -2.25
CA LYS A 263 -10.44 -10.64 -2.52
C LYS A 263 -9.72 -10.18 -1.25
N PRO A 264 -8.41 -10.43 -1.12
CA PRO A 264 -7.62 -9.90 -0.01
C PRO A 264 -7.62 -8.37 0.01
N LEU A 265 -7.75 -7.77 1.20
CA LEU A 265 -7.83 -6.34 1.42
C LEU A 265 -6.66 -5.84 2.26
N TYR A 266 -6.04 -4.76 1.81
CA TYR A 266 -4.92 -4.08 2.45
C TYR A 266 -5.30 -2.68 2.90
N ILE A 267 -4.74 -2.23 4.01
CA ILE A 267 -4.55 -0.80 4.27
C ILE A 267 -3.19 -0.43 3.69
N ALA A 268 -3.20 0.20 2.52
CA ALA A 268 -1.98 0.56 1.79
C ALA A 268 -1.32 1.82 2.35
N GLU A 269 -2.08 2.65 3.07
CA GLU A 269 -1.56 3.83 3.75
C GLU A 269 -2.35 4.13 5.03
N THR A 270 -1.63 4.46 6.10
CA THR A 270 -2.18 4.98 7.35
C THR A 270 -1.12 5.68 8.17
N ASP A 271 -1.56 6.55 9.09
CA ASP A 271 -0.72 7.29 10.03
C ASP A 271 -1.49 7.58 11.32
N TRP A 272 -0.76 7.79 12.40
CA TRP A 272 -1.29 8.41 13.62
C TRP A 272 -0.31 9.47 14.16
N PRO A 273 -0.80 10.63 14.62
CA PRO A 273 0.09 11.72 15.01
C PRO A 273 0.72 11.53 16.39
N THR A 274 1.94 12.07 16.54
CA THR A 274 2.58 12.31 17.85
C THR A 274 2.36 13.74 18.34
N GLU A 275 1.95 14.63 17.44
CA GLU A 275 1.57 16.00 17.74
C GLU A 275 0.49 16.44 16.74
N CYS A 276 -0.69 16.81 17.26
CA CYS A 276 -1.80 17.26 16.44
C CYS A 276 -2.69 18.24 17.22
N THR A 277 -2.59 19.54 16.92
CA THR A 277 -3.36 20.58 17.61
C THR A 277 -4.42 21.26 16.75
N LYS A 278 -4.37 21.05 15.43
CA LYS A 278 -5.14 21.84 14.44
C LYS A 278 -6.43 21.19 13.97
N VAL A 279 -6.57 19.88 14.14
CA VAL A 279 -7.72 19.11 13.64
C VAL A 279 -8.25 18.15 14.69
N THR A 280 -9.52 17.81 14.58
CA THR A 280 -10.15 16.74 15.36
C THR A 280 -9.89 15.40 14.67
N LEU A 281 -9.35 14.45 15.43
CA LEU A 281 -9.11 13.09 14.95
C LEU A 281 -10.41 12.26 14.97
N SER A 282 -10.49 11.22 14.14
CA SER A 282 -11.63 10.30 14.07
C SER A 282 -11.66 9.23 15.17
N ALA A 283 -10.64 9.19 16.03
CA ALA A 283 -10.52 8.30 17.17
C ALA A 283 -9.87 9.03 18.36
N ASP A 284 -10.02 8.45 19.56
CA ASP A 284 -9.62 9.08 20.83
C ASP A 284 -8.36 8.44 21.44
N TYR A 285 -7.49 7.81 20.62
CA TYR A 285 -6.20 7.32 21.10
C TYR A 285 -5.29 8.49 21.55
N PRO A 286 -4.32 8.27 22.44
CA PRO A 286 -3.38 9.32 22.82
C PRO A 286 -2.57 9.85 21.63
N VAL A 287 -2.38 11.17 21.52
CA VAL A 287 -1.53 11.78 20.49
C VAL A 287 -0.07 11.70 20.92
N ASN A 288 0.52 10.51 20.78
CA ASN A 288 1.90 10.16 21.12
C ASN A 288 2.28 8.79 20.50
N ALA A 289 3.47 8.29 20.82
CA ALA A 289 3.95 7.00 20.32
C ALA A 289 3.15 5.78 20.83
N GLU A 290 2.46 5.87 21.96
CA GLU A 290 1.57 4.81 22.45
C GLU A 290 0.31 4.74 21.57
N GLY A 291 -0.36 5.87 21.35
CA GLY A 291 -1.55 5.90 20.48
C GLY A 291 -1.25 5.58 19.02
N GLN A 292 -0.01 5.82 18.54
CA GLN A 292 0.42 5.31 17.23
C GLN A 292 0.31 3.80 17.13
N ARG A 293 0.71 3.08 18.19
CA ARG A 293 0.57 1.62 18.23
C ARG A 293 -0.88 1.22 18.40
N GLU A 294 -1.64 1.88 19.26
CA GLU A 294 -3.06 1.55 19.48
C GLU A 294 -3.88 1.70 18.20
N TRP A 295 -3.63 2.76 17.42
CA TRP A 295 -4.24 2.96 16.11
C TRP A 295 -3.91 1.82 15.14
N VAL A 296 -2.63 1.48 14.99
CA VAL A 296 -2.17 0.43 14.08
C VAL A 296 -2.73 -0.94 14.48
N ILE A 297 -2.76 -1.24 15.79
CA ILE A 297 -3.36 -2.48 16.32
C ILE A 297 -4.86 -2.51 16.00
N ALA A 298 -5.59 -1.42 16.19
CA ALA A 298 -7.02 -1.37 15.89
C ALA A 298 -7.33 -1.57 14.40
N VAL A 299 -6.49 -1.02 13.51
CA VAL A 299 -6.60 -1.27 12.07
C VAL A 299 -6.28 -2.74 11.73
N MET A 300 -5.26 -3.33 12.35
CA MET A 300 -4.95 -4.75 12.20
C MET A 300 -6.07 -5.65 12.71
N ASP A 301 -6.71 -5.31 13.82
CA ASP A 301 -7.86 -6.04 14.37
C ASP A 301 -9.06 -5.98 13.42
N ALA A 302 -9.33 -4.81 12.82
CA ALA A 302 -10.35 -4.67 11.79
C ALA A 302 -10.06 -5.57 10.57
N LEU A 303 -8.81 -5.65 10.12
CA LEU A 303 -8.38 -6.54 9.02
C LEU A 303 -8.52 -8.02 9.40
N ASN A 304 -8.03 -8.42 10.57
CA ASN A 304 -8.12 -9.80 11.07
C ASN A 304 -9.58 -10.26 11.25
N GLY A 305 -10.48 -9.32 11.55
CA GLY A 305 -11.92 -9.58 11.70
C GLY A 305 -12.69 -9.71 10.39
N LEU A 306 -12.06 -9.51 9.23
CA LEU A 306 -12.75 -9.59 7.94
C LEU A 306 -13.19 -11.02 7.60
N PRO A 307 -14.34 -11.20 6.93
CA PRO A 307 -14.85 -12.52 6.58
C PRO A 307 -13.86 -13.26 5.67
N ASN A 308 -13.88 -14.59 5.77
CA ASN A 308 -13.01 -15.50 5.00
C ASN A 308 -11.50 -15.22 5.16
N ASN A 309 -11.09 -14.62 6.29
CA ASN A 309 -9.70 -14.23 6.56
C ASN A 309 -9.09 -13.36 5.45
N LEU A 310 -9.90 -12.46 4.87
CA LEU A 310 -9.48 -11.65 3.72
C LEU A 310 -8.69 -10.38 4.11
N GLY A 311 -8.48 -10.10 5.39
CA GLY A 311 -7.48 -9.11 5.81
C GLY A 311 -6.09 -9.57 5.40
N ALA A 312 -5.37 -8.75 4.64
CA ALA A 312 -4.16 -9.17 3.95
C ALA A 312 -2.92 -8.40 4.37
N GLY A 313 -3.05 -7.13 4.76
CA GLY A 313 -1.93 -6.38 5.28
C GLY A 313 -2.16 -4.90 5.53
N ILE A 314 -1.15 -4.26 6.09
CA ILE A 314 -1.14 -2.87 6.51
C ILE A 314 0.23 -2.24 6.20
N PHE A 315 0.23 -0.99 5.75
CA PHE A 315 1.43 -0.20 5.50
C PHE A 315 1.31 1.17 6.17
N TYR A 316 2.25 1.49 7.06
CA TYR A 316 2.34 2.81 7.69
C TYR A 316 3.11 3.75 6.75
N TRP A 317 2.57 4.93 6.48
CA TRP A 317 3.10 5.80 5.44
C TRP A 317 4.25 6.67 5.97
N GLU A 318 5.39 6.64 5.29
CA GLU A 318 6.51 7.57 5.49
C GLU A 318 6.93 7.86 6.95
N PRO A 319 7.22 6.81 7.75
CA PRO A 319 7.51 6.98 9.18
C PRO A 319 8.75 7.86 9.44
N GLY A 320 9.63 8.02 8.44
CA GLY A 320 10.92 8.68 8.53
C GLY A 320 11.11 9.85 7.56
N TYR A 321 10.06 10.44 6.97
CA TYR A 321 10.21 11.61 6.08
C TYR A 321 10.52 12.90 6.87
N LEU A 322 11.75 12.98 7.40
CA LEU A 322 12.17 13.94 8.42
C LEU A 322 11.84 15.40 8.10
N SER A 323 11.98 15.82 6.85
CA SER A 323 11.74 17.21 6.42
C SER A 323 10.25 17.56 6.27
N VAL A 324 9.35 16.59 6.38
CA VAL A 324 7.90 16.75 6.20
C VAL A 324 7.16 16.04 7.33
N ALA A 325 7.41 16.43 8.59
CA ALA A 325 6.91 15.69 9.76
C ALA A 325 5.38 15.50 9.79
N GLY A 326 4.62 16.49 9.31
CA GLY A 326 3.16 16.41 9.23
C GLY A 326 2.62 15.52 8.10
N LEU A 327 3.49 15.02 7.21
CA LEU A 327 3.14 14.05 6.17
C LEU A 327 1.97 14.53 5.27
N GLY A 328 1.90 15.83 4.98
CA GLY A 328 0.81 16.44 4.19
C GLY A 328 -0.51 16.60 4.96
N SER A 329 -0.62 16.09 6.18
CA SER A 329 -1.74 16.34 7.07
C SER A 329 -1.68 17.74 7.70
N SER A 330 -2.74 18.12 8.41
CA SER A 330 -2.74 19.33 9.26
C SER A 330 -2.16 19.10 10.65
N CYS A 331 -1.82 17.87 11.02
CA CYS A 331 -1.10 17.58 12.27
C CYS A 331 0.36 18.02 12.15
N GLU A 332 0.98 18.33 13.28
CA GLU A 332 2.37 18.78 13.33
C GLU A 332 3.37 17.65 13.05
N SER A 333 3.09 16.43 13.54
CA SER A 333 3.94 15.27 13.30
C SER A 333 3.17 13.96 13.32
N ALA A 334 3.43 13.11 12.34
CA ALA A 334 3.04 11.69 12.29
C ALA A 334 4.24 10.74 12.14
N LEU A 335 5.48 11.25 12.28
CA LEU A 335 6.68 10.44 12.21
C LEU A 335 6.76 9.41 13.34
N LEU A 336 7.53 8.34 13.11
CA LEU A 336 7.92 7.38 14.15
C LEU A 336 9.31 7.70 14.74
N PHE A 337 9.85 8.87 14.44
CA PHE A 337 11.16 9.34 14.86
C PHE A 337 11.06 10.77 15.40
N SER A 338 11.74 11.05 16.51
CA SER A 338 12.06 12.41 16.93
C SER A 338 13.31 12.88 16.19
N VAL A 339 13.32 14.13 15.73
CA VAL A 339 14.38 14.64 14.85
C VAL A 339 15.13 15.77 15.52
N ASN A 340 16.46 15.64 15.59
CA ASN A 340 17.37 16.70 16.03
C ASN A 340 18.12 17.29 14.83
N TRP A 341 17.90 18.58 14.59
CA TRP A 341 18.47 19.37 13.49
C TRP A 341 19.63 20.29 13.91
N ASP A 342 20.02 20.30 15.20
CA ASP A 342 21.00 21.24 15.76
C ASP A 342 22.39 21.14 15.11
N ASN A 343 22.72 19.99 14.51
CA ASN A 343 24.01 19.69 13.91
C ASN A 343 24.00 19.64 12.37
N TRP A 344 23.01 20.26 11.72
CA TRP A 344 22.90 20.25 10.25
C TRP A 344 24.25 20.64 9.57
N PRO A 345 24.72 19.89 8.56
CA PRO A 345 23.99 18.91 7.75
C PRO A 345 23.86 17.50 8.33
N GLU A 346 24.38 17.21 9.54
CA GLU A 346 24.12 15.92 10.20
C GLU A 346 22.83 15.99 11.01
N THR A 347 21.83 15.20 10.60
CA THR A 347 20.52 15.14 11.26
C THR A 347 20.38 13.83 12.00
N TYR A 348 19.92 13.85 13.25
CA TYR A 348 19.77 12.65 14.07
C TYR A 348 18.28 12.33 14.27
N ALA A 349 17.83 11.20 13.72
CA ALA A 349 16.46 10.72 13.83
C ALA A 349 16.40 9.57 14.84
N THR A 350 15.87 9.83 16.04
CA THR A 350 15.75 8.84 17.12
C THR A 350 14.39 8.18 17.10
N ALA A 351 14.38 6.86 16.97
CA ALA A 351 13.17 6.06 16.95
C ALA A 351 12.35 6.25 18.22
N LEU A 352 11.05 6.50 18.05
CA LEU A 352 10.06 6.46 19.10
C LEU A 352 9.72 5.01 19.44
N SER A 353 9.04 4.78 20.56
CA SER A 353 8.60 3.42 20.93
C SER A 353 7.65 2.83 19.87
N SER A 354 6.92 3.64 19.11
CA SER A 354 5.97 3.20 18.08
C SER A 354 6.58 2.40 16.93
N VAL A 355 7.91 2.43 16.73
CA VAL A 355 8.56 1.60 15.69
C VAL A 355 8.33 0.09 15.87
N ASN A 356 8.01 -0.39 17.08
CA ASN A 356 7.61 -1.79 17.30
C ASN A 356 6.09 -2.01 17.30
N MET A 357 5.36 -1.29 16.44
CA MET A 357 3.90 -1.43 16.29
C MET A 357 3.46 -2.80 15.76
N PHE A 358 4.37 -3.56 15.15
CA PHE A 358 4.06 -4.85 14.53
C PHE A 358 4.57 -6.06 15.31
N ALA A 359 5.32 -5.82 16.39
CA ALA A 359 6.03 -6.83 17.19
C ALA A 359 5.14 -7.53 18.23
#